data_AF-A0A350WZV5-F1
#
_entry.id   AF-A0A350WZV5-F1
#
_cell.length_a   1.000
_cell.length_b   1.000
_cell.length_c   1.000
_cell.angle_alpha   90.00
_cell.angle_beta   90.00
_cell.angle_gamma   90.00
#
_symmetry.space_group_name_H-M   'P 1'
#
loop_
_entity.id
_entity.type
_entity.pdbx_description
1 polymer ?
#
loop_
_entity_poly.entity_id
_entity_poly.type
_entity_poly.pdbx_seq_one_letter_code
_entity_poly.pdbx_strand_id
1 'polypeptide(L)'
;MIYKLLNYLKEVEVETDSGCVKLDHINDGYVSDIGQVSVKEVKHNEIKIVLLEGDDLIDKVNLTFYNPIENVNGILDENCEISAELIGQPVQDACLINSDWGTYCLGLANHKGHCDFSVDSKLIRVSIDVKKMDAQAEKRSCQMVFGKYVPVHKNSEVLKMFTDQLN
;
A
#
# COMPACT_ATOMS: atom_id res chain seq x y z
N MET A 1 -4.32 18.45 4.94
CA MET A 1 -3.11 18.26 4.11
C MET A 1 -2.31 17.12 4.73
N ILE A 2 -2.12 16.02 4.03
CA ILE A 2 -1.42 14.85 4.59
C ILE A 2 0.08 15.07 4.40
N TYR A 3 0.80 15.22 5.51
CA TYR A 3 2.19 15.65 5.48
C TYR A 3 3.15 14.53 5.08
N LYS A 4 2.97 13.32 5.64
CA LYS A 4 3.71 12.10 5.31
C LYS A 4 2.86 10.89 5.68
N LEU A 5 2.49 10.03 4.73
CA LEU A 5 1.70 8.83 5.01
C LEU A 5 2.41 7.89 6.00
N LEU A 6 3.76 7.81 5.93
CA LEU A 6 4.56 6.97 6.83
C LEU A 6 4.35 7.28 8.31
N ASN A 7 4.06 8.54 8.67
CA ASN A 7 3.81 8.93 10.06
C ASN A 7 2.53 8.30 10.64
N TYR A 8 1.66 7.76 9.78
CA TYR A 8 0.44 7.08 10.18
C TYR A 8 0.61 5.57 10.21
N LEU A 9 1.79 5.03 9.91
CA LEU A 9 2.07 3.59 9.99
C LEU A 9 1.88 3.12 11.44
N LYS A 10 0.92 2.22 11.62
CA LYS A 10 0.48 1.68 12.91
C LYS A 10 1.11 0.33 13.19
N GLU A 11 1.13 -0.57 12.20
CA GLU A 11 1.71 -1.90 12.36
C GLU A 11 2.24 -2.45 11.04
N VAL A 12 3.21 -3.36 11.17
CA VAL A 12 3.78 -4.15 10.09
C VAL A 12 3.71 -5.61 10.51
N GLU A 13 3.20 -6.45 9.63
CA GLU A 13 3.08 -7.89 9.84
C GLU A 13 3.60 -8.62 8.61
N VAL A 14 4.02 -9.87 8.81
CA VAL A 14 4.36 -10.79 7.72
C VAL A 14 3.41 -11.97 7.77
N GLU A 15 2.95 -12.42 6.60
CA GLU A 15 2.11 -13.61 6.45
C GLU A 15 2.97 -14.76 5.94
N THR A 16 2.81 -15.91 6.57
CA THR A 16 3.41 -17.19 6.18
C THR A 16 2.31 -18.25 6.12
N ASP A 17 2.64 -19.45 5.63
CA ASP A 17 1.76 -20.62 5.72
C ASP A 17 1.24 -20.91 7.15
N SER A 18 1.97 -20.48 8.19
CA SER A 18 1.60 -20.67 9.61
C SER A 18 0.72 -19.54 10.17
N GLY A 19 0.46 -18.50 9.39
CA GLY A 19 -0.34 -17.33 9.78
C GLY A 19 0.44 -16.02 9.78
N CYS A 20 -0.22 -14.97 10.30
CA CYS A 20 0.34 -13.62 10.39
C CYS A 20 1.13 -13.41 11.69
N VAL A 21 2.32 -12.84 11.55
CA VAL A 21 3.17 -12.46 12.69
C VAL A 21 3.44 -10.97 12.63
N LYS A 22 3.09 -10.29 13.73
CA LYS A 22 3.38 -8.87 13.92
C LYS A 22 4.85 -8.67 14.19
N LEU A 23 5.45 -7.70 13.51
CA LEU A 23 6.85 -7.33 13.69
C LEU A 23 7.00 -6.22 14.73
N ASP A 24 8.03 -6.32 15.56
CA ASP A 24 8.38 -5.30 16.53
C ASP A 24 9.25 -4.21 15.89
N HIS A 25 8.98 -2.95 16.21
CA HIS A 25 9.76 -1.83 15.69
C HIS A 25 11.06 -1.67 16.46
N ILE A 26 12.20 -1.92 15.80
CA ILE A 26 13.54 -1.84 16.38
C ILE A 26 14.42 -0.97 15.47
N ASN A 27 14.90 0.16 16.01
CA ASN A 27 15.69 1.16 15.29
C ASN A 27 15.00 1.64 14.01
N ASP A 28 15.57 1.31 12.84
CA ASP A 28 15.13 1.76 11.51
C ASP A 28 14.28 0.71 10.77
N GLY A 29 13.81 -0.34 11.46
CA GLY A 29 13.09 -1.44 10.84
C GLY A 29 12.12 -2.17 11.77
N TYR A 30 11.47 -3.17 11.19
CA TYR A 30 10.48 -4.03 11.83
C TYR A 30 11.01 -5.45 11.81
N VAL A 31 11.11 -6.10 12.97
CA VAL A 31 11.82 -7.36 13.15
C VAL A 31 10.96 -8.36 13.93
N SER A 32 11.08 -9.63 13.57
CA SER A 32 10.68 -10.78 14.37
C SER A 32 11.68 -11.92 14.13
N ASP A 33 11.48 -13.05 14.80
CA ASP A 33 12.27 -14.27 14.57
C ASP A 33 12.10 -14.84 13.14
N ILE A 34 11.07 -14.40 12.41
CA ILE A 34 10.73 -14.93 11.07
C ILE A 34 11.30 -14.06 9.95
N GLY A 35 11.56 -12.78 10.22
CA GLY A 35 12.09 -11.86 9.22
C GLY A 35 12.15 -10.41 9.65
N GLN A 36 12.74 -9.61 8.77
CA GLN A 36 12.97 -8.18 8.93
C GLN A 36 12.48 -7.40 7.71
N VAL A 37 11.63 -6.40 7.96
CA VAL A 37 11.11 -5.47 6.96
C VAL A 37 11.57 -4.06 7.28
N SER A 38 12.08 -3.36 6.27
CA SER A 38 12.37 -1.92 6.32
C SER A 38 11.29 -1.17 5.55
N VAL A 39 10.65 -0.20 6.20
CA VAL A 39 9.66 0.70 5.59
C VAL A 39 10.16 2.12 5.71
N LYS A 40 10.53 2.75 4.58
CA LYS A 40 11.17 4.07 4.56
C LYS A 40 10.55 4.98 3.51
N GLU A 41 10.33 6.24 3.86
CA GLU A 41 9.96 7.26 2.89
C GLU A 41 11.20 7.65 2.07
N VAL A 42 11.12 7.52 0.73
CA VAL A 42 12.22 7.84 -0.20
C VAL A 42 12.01 9.16 -0.93
N LYS A 43 10.76 9.54 -1.16
CA LYS A 43 10.32 10.88 -1.56
C LYS A 43 8.99 11.17 -0.87
N HIS A 44 8.50 12.41 -0.94
CA HIS A 44 7.25 12.80 -0.30
C HIS A 44 6.10 11.84 -0.67
N ASN A 45 5.61 11.08 0.32
CA ASN A 45 4.59 10.04 0.17
C ASN A 45 4.92 8.89 -0.82
N GLU A 46 6.20 8.72 -1.18
CA GLU A 46 6.73 7.51 -1.80
C GLU A 46 7.43 6.68 -0.71
N ILE A 47 6.88 5.50 -0.40
CA ILE A 47 7.34 4.63 0.68
C ILE A 47 7.97 3.38 0.05
N LYS A 48 9.28 3.20 0.24
CA LYS A 48 9.98 1.98 -0.13
C LYS A 48 9.84 0.95 0.99
N ILE A 49 9.39 -0.25 0.62
CA ILE A 49 9.26 -1.40 1.50
C ILE A 49 10.28 -2.42 1.04
N VAL A 50 11.12 -2.89 1.95
CA VAL A 50 12.22 -3.82 1.67
C VAL A 50 12.14 -4.98 2.65
N LEU A 51 12.05 -6.20 2.14
CA LEU A 51 12.27 -7.40 2.94
C LEU A 51 13.79 -7.64 3.01
N LEU A 52 14.41 -7.36 4.15
CA LEU A 52 15.86 -7.40 4.34
C LEU A 52 16.36 -8.80 4.63
N GLU A 53 15.66 -9.50 5.51
CA GLU A 53 15.92 -10.89 5.89
C GLU A 53 14.57 -11.57 6.12
N GLY A 54 14.47 -12.86 5.83
CA GLY A 54 13.24 -13.60 6.03
C GLY A 54 13.34 -14.99 5.44
N ASP A 55 12.64 -15.93 6.05
CA ASP A 55 12.48 -17.28 5.50
C ASP A 55 11.85 -17.20 4.11
N ASP A 56 12.15 -18.17 3.23
CA ASP A 56 11.50 -18.32 1.92
C ASP A 56 10.00 -18.64 2.03
N LEU A 57 9.49 -18.73 3.27
CA LEU A 57 8.10 -18.95 3.66
C LEU A 57 7.28 -17.66 3.83
N ILE A 58 7.88 -16.46 3.74
CA ILE A 58 7.10 -15.22 3.80
C ILE A 58 6.35 -15.02 2.48
N ASP A 59 5.04 -15.14 2.54
CA ASP A 59 4.15 -14.97 1.39
C ASP A 59 3.80 -13.51 1.17
N LYS A 60 3.50 -12.77 2.26
CA LYS A 60 3.08 -11.37 2.18
C LYS A 60 3.68 -10.48 3.26
N VAL A 61 3.78 -9.20 2.94
CA VAL A 61 3.98 -8.13 3.91
C VAL A 61 2.68 -7.33 4.03
N ASN A 62 2.18 -7.22 5.26
CA ASN A 62 0.97 -6.47 5.60
C ASN A 62 1.36 -5.18 6.33
N LEU A 63 0.81 -4.05 5.90
CA LEU A 63 1.00 -2.74 6.51
C LEU A 63 -0.36 -2.16 6.87
N THR A 64 -0.52 -1.70 8.11
CA THR A 64 -1.70 -0.95 8.53
C THR A 64 -1.31 0.47 8.88
N PHE A 65 -2.01 1.43 8.31
CA PHE A 65 -1.90 2.85 8.63
C PHE A 65 -3.20 3.33 9.26
N TYR A 66 -3.11 4.28 10.19
CA TYR A 66 -4.25 5.14 10.49
C TYR A 66 -4.64 5.91 9.23
N ASN A 67 -5.92 5.96 8.90
CA ASN A 67 -6.37 6.67 7.71
C ASN A 67 -6.31 8.19 7.97
N PRO A 68 -5.44 8.94 7.27
CA PRO A 68 -5.37 10.39 7.42
C PRO A 68 -6.33 11.13 6.47
N ILE A 69 -7.12 10.41 5.67
CA ILE A 69 -8.12 10.95 4.76
C ILE A 69 -9.43 11.11 5.54
N GLU A 70 -9.79 12.37 5.77
CA GLU A 70 -11.06 12.71 6.40
C GLU A 70 -12.23 12.52 5.41
N ASN A 71 -13.37 12.05 5.92
CA ASN A 71 -14.63 11.92 5.18
C ASN A 71 -14.48 11.14 3.85
N VAL A 72 -14.04 9.88 3.93
CA VAL A 72 -14.06 8.97 2.78
C VAL A 72 -15.50 8.73 2.34
N ASN A 73 -15.81 9.12 1.10
CA ASN A 73 -17.14 9.03 0.51
C ASN A 73 -17.33 7.74 -0.30
N GLY A 74 -16.23 7.16 -0.79
CA GLY A 74 -16.23 5.93 -1.58
C GLY A 74 -14.88 5.66 -2.22
N ILE A 75 -14.77 4.51 -2.88
CA ILE A 75 -13.62 4.15 -3.72
C ILE A 75 -14.11 4.15 -5.17
N LEU A 76 -13.30 4.66 -6.09
CA LEU A 76 -13.63 4.60 -7.51
C LEU A 76 -13.49 3.15 -8.00
N ASP A 77 -14.53 2.66 -8.67
CA ASP A 77 -14.50 1.36 -9.32
C ASP A 77 -13.72 1.39 -10.66
N GLU A 78 -13.70 0.25 -11.36
CA GLU A 78 -13.08 0.11 -12.68
C GLU A 78 -13.65 1.05 -13.75
N ASN A 79 -14.88 1.54 -13.56
CA ASN A 79 -15.55 2.50 -14.44
C ASN A 79 -15.33 3.96 -14.03
N CYS A 80 -14.51 4.19 -12.99
CA CYS A 80 -14.27 5.49 -12.36
C CYS A 80 -15.51 6.09 -11.68
N GLU A 81 -16.46 5.26 -11.25
CA GLU A 81 -17.64 5.67 -10.49
C GLU A 81 -17.41 5.49 -8.99
N ILE A 82 -17.96 6.39 -8.17
CA ILE A 82 -17.78 6.35 -6.72
C ILE A 82 -18.66 5.23 -6.14
N SER A 83 -18.04 4.22 -5.54
CA SER A 83 -18.72 3.13 -4.84
C SER A 83 -18.42 3.16 -3.34
N ALA A 84 -19.48 3.30 -2.54
CA ALA A 84 -19.39 3.18 -1.08
C ALA A 84 -19.25 1.73 -0.62
N GLU A 85 -19.67 0.75 -1.43
CA GLU A 85 -19.61 -0.68 -1.09
C GLU A 85 -18.18 -1.21 -1.06
N LEU A 86 -17.27 -0.55 -1.79
CA LEU A 86 -15.85 -0.88 -1.80
C LEU A 86 -15.11 -0.39 -0.54
N ILE A 87 -15.72 0.48 0.29
CA ILE A 87 -15.08 0.95 1.53
C ILE A 87 -14.84 -0.26 2.46
N GLY A 88 -13.59 -0.44 2.86
CA GLY A 88 -13.13 -1.57 3.67
C GLY A 88 -12.94 -2.88 2.89
N GLN A 89 -13.35 -2.95 1.62
CA GLN A 89 -13.09 -4.11 0.76
C GLN A 89 -11.67 -4.02 0.16
N PRO A 90 -11.01 -5.15 -0.10
CA PRO A 90 -9.75 -5.17 -0.81
C PRO A 90 -9.96 -4.79 -2.28
N VAL A 91 -9.12 -3.87 -2.77
CA VAL A 91 -9.01 -3.45 -4.17
C VAL A 91 -7.59 -3.72 -4.64
N GLN A 92 -7.46 -4.40 -5.77
CA GLN A 92 -6.19 -4.86 -6.30
C GLN A 92 -5.41 -3.75 -7.00
N ASP A 93 -4.10 -3.74 -6.74
CA ASP A 93 -2.99 -3.03 -7.40
C ASP A 93 -3.03 -1.48 -7.33
N ALA A 94 -4.21 -0.87 -7.41
CA ALA A 94 -4.42 0.55 -7.19
C ALA A 94 -5.79 0.84 -6.54
N CYS A 95 -5.82 1.81 -5.64
CA CYS A 95 -7.02 2.23 -4.94
C CYS A 95 -7.19 3.75 -5.02
N LEU A 96 -8.32 4.19 -5.59
CA LEU A 96 -8.68 5.58 -5.78
C LEU A 96 -9.77 5.99 -4.78
N ILE A 97 -9.40 6.76 -3.76
CA ILE A 97 -10.24 7.06 -2.61
C ILE A 97 -10.87 8.44 -2.81
N ASN A 98 -12.20 8.52 -2.88
CA ASN A 98 -12.91 9.79 -2.94
C ASN A 98 -13.19 10.32 -1.52
N SER A 99 -13.02 11.62 -1.33
CA SER A 99 -13.36 12.33 -0.10
C SER A 99 -13.84 13.75 -0.39
N ASP A 100 -14.37 14.43 0.63
CA ASP A 100 -14.75 15.85 0.54
C ASP A 100 -13.60 16.76 0.12
N TRP A 101 -12.36 16.35 0.38
CA TRP A 101 -11.17 17.16 0.15
C TRP A 101 -10.53 16.89 -1.22
N GLY A 102 -11.01 15.89 -1.96
CA GLY A 102 -10.49 15.45 -3.26
C GLY A 102 -10.33 13.94 -3.35
N THR A 103 -9.75 13.47 -4.46
CA THR A 103 -9.47 12.06 -4.67
C THR A 103 -8.01 11.76 -4.35
N TYR A 104 -7.76 10.66 -3.65
CA TYR A 104 -6.43 10.18 -3.32
C TYR A 104 -6.15 8.89 -4.08
N CYS A 105 -4.90 8.64 -4.45
CA CYS A 105 -4.49 7.37 -5.02
C CYS A 105 -3.48 6.68 -4.10
N LEU A 106 -3.67 5.38 -3.95
CA LEU A 106 -2.69 4.43 -3.43
C LEU A 106 -2.38 3.43 -4.53
N GLY A 107 -1.11 3.07 -4.69
CA GLY A 107 -0.70 1.98 -5.58
C GLY A 107 0.76 1.61 -5.38
N LEU A 108 1.19 0.51 -5.99
CA LEU A 108 2.59 0.12 -6.02
C LEU A 108 3.23 0.46 -7.38
N ALA A 109 4.40 1.08 -7.35
CA ALA A 109 5.26 1.25 -8.52
C ALA A 109 6.28 0.11 -8.61
N ASN A 110 6.57 -0.33 -9.84
CA ASN A 110 7.63 -1.29 -10.17
C ASN A 110 7.52 -2.65 -9.43
N HIS A 111 6.30 -3.10 -9.13
CA HIS A 111 6.04 -4.38 -8.48
C HIS A 111 5.46 -5.39 -9.47
N LYS A 112 5.96 -6.64 -9.45
CA LYS A 112 5.49 -7.74 -10.32
C LYS A 112 4.52 -8.71 -9.63
N GLY A 113 4.28 -8.52 -8.34
CA GLY A 113 3.28 -9.28 -7.57
C GLY A 113 1.97 -8.52 -7.46
N HIS A 114 1.00 -9.11 -6.76
CA HIS A 114 -0.27 -8.46 -6.46
C HIS A 114 -0.20 -7.69 -5.15
N CYS A 115 -0.96 -6.61 -5.07
CA CYS A 115 -1.17 -5.88 -3.84
C CYS A 115 -2.64 -5.61 -3.62
N ASP A 116 -3.13 -5.83 -2.40
CA ASP A 116 -4.49 -5.45 -2.02
C ASP A 116 -4.46 -4.22 -1.12
N PHE A 117 -5.31 -3.25 -1.44
CA PHE A 117 -5.56 -2.06 -0.63
C PHE A 117 -6.99 -2.11 -0.09
N SER A 118 -7.16 -1.98 1.23
CA SER A 118 -8.47 -1.81 1.86
C SER A 118 -8.47 -0.51 2.66
N VAL A 119 -9.42 0.36 2.37
CA VAL A 119 -9.53 1.68 3.01
C VAL A 119 -10.89 1.83 3.66
N ASP A 120 -10.89 1.99 4.98
CA ASP A 120 -12.07 2.35 5.78
C ASP A 120 -11.89 3.71 6.45
N SER A 121 -12.87 4.16 7.22
CA SER A 121 -12.84 5.49 7.87
C SER A 121 -11.73 5.68 8.92
N LYS A 122 -11.09 4.60 9.37
CA LYS A 122 -10.08 4.60 10.43
C LYS A 122 -8.73 4.10 9.96
N LEU A 123 -8.69 3.17 9.02
CA LEU A 123 -7.49 2.43 8.65
C LEU A 123 -7.34 2.30 7.13
N ILE A 124 -6.09 2.35 6.69
CA ILE A 124 -5.65 1.89 5.37
C ILE A 124 -4.85 0.61 5.61
N ARG A 125 -5.24 -0.49 4.97
CA ARG A 125 -4.54 -1.77 5.03
C ARG A 125 -3.98 -2.08 3.66
N VAL A 126 -2.72 -2.51 3.64
CA VAL A 126 -1.97 -2.85 2.43
C VAL A 126 -1.41 -4.24 2.60
N SER A 127 -1.67 -5.13 1.67
CA SER A 127 -1.20 -6.52 1.66
C SER A 127 -0.43 -6.77 0.38
N ILE A 128 0.87 -7.07 0.48
CA ILE A 128 1.80 -7.12 -0.66
C ILE A 128 2.33 -8.54 -0.79
N ASP A 129 2.09 -9.19 -1.94
CA ASP A 129 2.70 -10.50 -2.26
C ASP A 129 4.22 -10.31 -2.47
N VAL A 130 5.02 -10.94 -1.62
CA VAL A 130 6.48 -10.89 -1.68
C VAL A 130 7.10 -12.21 -2.15
N LYS A 131 6.31 -13.28 -2.26
CA LYS A 131 6.78 -14.62 -2.65
C LYS A 131 7.39 -14.65 -4.05
N LYS A 132 6.82 -13.83 -4.95
CA LYS A 132 7.27 -13.69 -6.35
C LYS A 132 8.32 -12.59 -6.55
N MET A 133 8.76 -11.91 -5.49
CA MET A 133 9.84 -10.93 -5.61
C MET A 133 11.18 -11.64 -5.82
N ASP A 134 11.93 -11.20 -6.84
CA ASP A 134 13.19 -11.80 -7.27
C ASP A 134 14.19 -11.87 -6.09
N ALA A 135 14.69 -13.07 -5.75
CA ALA A 135 15.37 -13.38 -4.49
C ALA A 135 16.82 -12.87 -4.37
N GLN A 136 17.29 -12.01 -5.29
CA GLN A 136 18.57 -11.32 -5.12
C GLN A 136 18.37 -10.21 -4.08
N ALA A 137 19.28 -10.10 -3.11
CA ALA A 137 19.16 -9.27 -1.88
C ALA A 137 18.85 -7.77 -2.09
N GLU A 138 18.90 -7.24 -3.32
CA GLU A 138 18.51 -5.87 -3.65
C GLU A 138 17.12 -5.75 -4.30
N LYS A 139 16.45 -6.87 -4.62
CA LYS A 139 15.21 -6.93 -5.42
C LYS A 139 13.94 -7.33 -4.66
N ARG A 140 14.01 -7.78 -3.41
CA ARG A 140 12.80 -7.95 -2.56
C ARG A 140 12.32 -6.60 -2.00
N SER A 141 12.04 -5.65 -2.89
CA SER A 141 11.49 -4.35 -2.53
C SER A 141 10.38 -3.90 -3.48
N CYS A 142 9.47 -3.10 -2.97
CA CYS A 142 8.46 -2.39 -3.75
C CYS A 142 8.38 -0.94 -3.29
N GLN A 143 7.74 -0.09 -4.11
CA GLN A 143 7.52 1.31 -3.80
C GLN A 143 6.03 1.58 -3.79
N MET A 144 5.49 1.90 -2.61
CA MET A 144 4.12 2.38 -2.49
C MET A 144 4.08 3.89 -2.72
N VAL A 145 3.13 4.36 -3.51
CA VAL A 145 2.91 5.76 -3.80
C VAL A 145 1.56 6.19 -3.25
N PHE A 146 1.55 7.30 -2.52
CA PHE A 146 0.34 7.96 -2.05
C PHE A 146 0.27 9.41 -2.54
N GLY A 147 -0.79 9.74 -3.26
CA GLY A 147 -0.95 11.07 -3.85
C GLY A 147 -2.35 11.64 -3.68
N LYS A 148 -2.45 12.95 -3.46
CA LYS A 148 -3.71 13.69 -3.54
C LYS A 148 -3.87 14.28 -4.95
N TYR A 149 -5.04 14.11 -5.54
CA TYR A 149 -5.39 14.58 -6.88
C TYR A 149 -6.65 15.45 -6.82
N VAL A 150 -6.56 16.64 -7.42
CA VAL A 150 -7.54 17.72 -7.20
C VAL A 150 -8.56 17.87 -8.34
N PRO A 151 -8.30 17.35 -9.56
CA PRO A 151 -9.41 17.03 -10.46
C PRO A 151 -9.24 15.65 -11.12
N VAL A 152 -10.14 14.71 -10.79
CA VAL A 152 -10.30 13.48 -11.58
C VAL A 152 -11.15 13.81 -12.81
N HIS A 153 -10.49 13.94 -13.95
CA HIS A 153 -11.17 13.86 -15.25
C HIS A 153 -11.00 12.43 -15.79
N LYS A 154 -11.99 11.91 -16.54
CA LYS A 154 -11.96 10.57 -17.18
C LYS A 154 -10.71 10.29 -18.04
N ASN A 155 -9.89 11.32 -18.33
CA ASN A 155 -8.65 11.22 -19.10
C ASN A 155 -7.41 11.77 -18.37
N SER A 156 -7.44 11.92 -17.04
CA SER A 156 -6.28 12.47 -16.32
C SER A 156 -5.07 11.54 -16.46
N GLU A 157 -3.87 12.12 -16.66
CA GLU A 157 -2.61 11.36 -16.78
C GLU A 157 -2.35 10.42 -15.60
N VAL A 158 -2.98 10.68 -14.45
CA VAL A 158 -2.87 9.88 -13.24
C VAL A 158 -3.55 8.53 -13.40
N LEU A 159 -4.76 8.51 -13.99
CA LEU A 159 -5.40 7.24 -14.34
C LEU A 159 -4.50 6.47 -15.30
N LYS A 160 -3.90 7.14 -16.29
CA LYS A 160 -2.93 6.53 -17.22
C LYS A 160 -1.68 5.99 -16.53
N MET A 161 -1.10 6.70 -15.55
CA MET A 161 0.08 6.22 -14.82
C MET A 161 -0.15 4.90 -14.07
N PHE A 162 -1.40 4.61 -13.67
CA PHE A 162 -1.77 3.34 -13.03
C PHE A 162 -2.41 2.33 -14.01
N THR A 163 -3.13 2.76 -15.04
CA THR A 163 -3.67 1.85 -16.08
C THR A 163 -2.62 1.40 -17.09
N ASP A 164 -1.59 2.21 -17.38
CA ASP A 164 -0.46 1.79 -18.22
C ASP A 164 0.45 0.80 -17.48
N GLN A 165 0.31 0.64 -16.15
CA GLN A 165 0.94 -0.45 -15.39
C GLN A 165 0.12 -1.75 -15.40
N LEU A 166 -1.12 -1.73 -15.92
CA LEU A 166 -2.01 -2.88 -16.06
C LEU A 166 -2.03 -3.50 -17.48
N ASN A 167 -1.16 -3.02 -18.40
CA ASN A 167 -0.99 -3.57 -19.75
C ASN A 167 0.42 -4.14 -19.99
#